data_AF-A0A6A6JBI5-F1
#
_entry.id   AF-A0A6A6JBI5-F1
#
_cell.length_a   1.000
_cell.length_b   1.000
_cell.length_c   1.000
_cell.angle_alpha   90.00
_cell.angle_beta   90.00
_cell.angle_gamma   90.00
#
_symmetry.space_group_name_H-M   'P 1'
#
loop_
_entity.id
_entity.type
_entity.pdbx_description
1 polymer ?
#
loop_
_entity_poly.entity_id
_entity_poly.type
_entity_poly.pdbx_seq_one_letter_code
_entity_poly.pdbx_strand_id
1 'polypeptide(L)' 'PKYTALSYTWGTAETSELIYLNGRRFHITKNLWSCLYFITQRASVRKQYIWCDAICI' A
#
# COMPACT_ATOMS: atom_id res chain seq x y z
N PRO A 1 -3.18 18.02 -1.48
CA PRO A 1 -1.86 17.45 -1.12
C PRO A 1 -1.22 16.79 -2.35
N LYS A 2 0.12 16.71 -2.44
CA LYS A 2 0.76 15.91 -3.49
C LYS A 2 0.74 14.44 -3.06
N TYR A 3 0.12 13.59 -3.87
CA TYR A 3 0.08 12.15 -3.68
C TYR A 3 1.01 11.48 -4.69
N THR A 4 1.78 10.50 -4.23
CA THR A 4 2.49 9.58 -5.12
C THR A 4 1.56 8.42 -5.42
N ALA A 5 1.13 8.29 -6.68
CA ALA A 5 0.28 7.18 -7.10
C ALA A 5 1.11 5.89 -7.18
N LEU A 6 0.59 4.81 -6.60
CA LEU A 6 1.16 3.47 -6.70
C LEU A 6 0.36 2.64 -7.70
N SER A 7 0.95 2.36 -8.86
CA SER A 7 0.40 1.42 -9.84
C SER A 7 0.98 0.02 -9.58
N TYR A 8 0.17 -0.89 -9.04
CA TYR A 8 0.57 -2.28 -8.76
C TYR A 8 -0.21 -3.23 -9.69
N THR A 9 0.35 -3.54 -10.86
CA THR A 9 -0.32 -4.42 -11.85
C THR A 9 0.32 -5.80 -11.97
N TRP A 10 1.22 -6.16 -11.06
CA TRP A 10 2.01 -7.39 -11.16
C TRP A 10 1.45 -8.43 -10.19
N GLY A 11 1.04 -9.61 -10.69
CA GLY A 11 0.64 -10.79 -9.91
C GLY A 11 -0.87 -11.05 -9.80
N THR A 12 -1.24 -12.17 -9.16
CA THR A 12 -2.64 -12.56 -8.91
C THR A 12 -3.31 -11.61 -7.93
N ALA A 13 -4.56 -11.23 -8.21
CA ALA A 13 -5.37 -10.31 -7.40
C ALA A 13 -5.87 -10.93 -6.08
N GLU A 14 -5.30 -12.06 -5.65
CA GLU A 14 -5.68 -12.71 -4.42
C GLU A 14 -5.23 -11.86 -3.22
N THR A 15 -6.19 -11.38 -2.45
CA THR A 15 -5.95 -10.64 -1.21
C THR A 15 -5.54 -11.63 -0.11
N SER A 16 -4.24 -11.83 0.08
CA SER A 16 -3.70 -12.73 1.10
C SER A 16 -3.23 -12.02 2.37
N GLU A 17 -2.80 -10.76 2.24
CA GLU A 17 -2.07 -10.07 3.31
C GLU A 17 -2.97 -9.11 4.09
N LEU A 18 -2.64 -8.92 5.36
CA LEU A 18 -3.40 -8.08 6.28
C LEU A 18 -2.61 -6.83 6.66
N ILE A 19 -3.27 -5.68 6.57
CA ILE A 19 -2.77 -4.40 7.08
C ILE A 19 -3.77 -3.78 8.05
N TYR A 20 -3.29 -2.81 8.83
CA TYR A 20 -4.14 -1.99 9.68
C TYR A 20 -4.33 -0.61 9.04
N LEU A 21 -5.57 -0.30 8.67
CA LEU A 21 -6.00 1.02 8.20
C LEU A 21 -6.87 1.67 9.26
N ASN A 22 -6.40 2.78 9.85
CA ASN A 22 -7.11 3.47 10.93
C ASN A 22 -7.55 2.53 12.07
N GLY A 23 -6.68 1.57 12.44
CA GLY A 23 -6.95 0.57 13.48
C GLY A 23 -7.86 -0.59 13.04
N ARG A 24 -8.38 -0.59 11.81
CA ARG A 24 -9.20 -1.67 11.25
C ARG A 24 -8.36 -2.61 10.39
N ARG A 25 -8.66 -3.90 10.47
CA ARG A 25 -8.05 -4.93 9.63
C ARG A 25 -8.55 -4.78 8.20
N PHE A 26 -7.64 -4.74 7.24
CA PHE A 26 -7.95 -4.63 5.82
C PHE A 26 -7.06 -5.59 5.03
N HIS A 27 -7.66 -6.36 4.13
CA HIS A 27 -6.94 -7.33 3.31
C HIS A 27 -6.50 -6.70 1.99
N ILE A 28 -5.25 -6.95 1.61
CA ILE A 28 -4.65 -6.45 0.38
C ILE A 28 -3.92 -7.57 -0.36
N THR A 29 -3.59 -7.31 -1.63
CA THR A 29 -2.77 -8.23 -2.42
C THR A 29 -1.35 -8.29 -1.86
N LYS A 30 -0.70 -9.45 -2.03
CA LYS A 30 0.69 -9.67 -1.62
C LYS A 30 1.67 -8.66 -2.22
N ASN A 31 1.42 -8.25 -3.47
CA ASN A 31 2.27 -7.30 -4.16
C ASN A 31 2.11 -5.89 -3.59
N LEU A 32 0.88 -5.47 -3.30
CA LEU A 32 0.65 -4.20 -2.60
C LEU A 32 1.30 -4.19 -1.22
N TRP A 33 1.18 -5.29 -0.46
CA TRP A 33 1.80 -5.40 0.86
C TRP A 33 3.31 -5.26 0.76
N SER A 34 3.94 -5.98 -0.18
CA SER A 34 5.39 -5.94 -0.39
C SER A 34 5.85 -4.53 -0.80
N CYS A 35 5.13 -3.87 -1.72
CA CYS A 35 5.40 -2.49 -2.10
C CYS A 35 5.32 -1.54 -0.90
N LEU A 36 4.23 -1.59 -0.12
CA LEU A 36 4.07 -0.76 1.08
C LEU A 36 5.20 -1.02 2.09
N TYR A 37 5.55 -2.29 2.32
CA TYR A 37 6.64 -2.68 3.20
C TYR A 37 7.97 -2.02 2.78
N PHE A 38 8.38 -2.16 1.52
CA PHE A 38 9.62 -1.53 1.03
C PHE A 38 9.56 0.00 1.05
N ILE A 39 8.40 0.59 0.77
CA ILE A 39 8.23 2.05 0.83
C ILE A 39 8.39 2.56 2.26
N THR A 40 7.81 1.88 3.25
CA THR A 40 7.92 2.29 4.66
C THR A 40 9.34 2.21 5.21
N GLN A 41 10.19 1.32 4.68
CA GLN A 41 11.60 1.24 5.03
C GLN A 41 12.44 2.42 4.51
N ARG A 42 11.98 3.12 3.47
CA ARG A 42 12.69 4.29 2.92
C ARG A 42 12.34 5.53 3.74
N ALA A 43 13.31 6.00 4.53
CA ALA A 43 13.16 7.17 5.40
C ALA A 43 12.68 8.45 4.66
N SER A 44 13.02 8.60 3.38
CA SER A 44 12.59 9.73 2.53
C SER A 44 11.12 9.69 2.14
N VAL A 45 10.48 8.52 2.14
CA VAL A 45 9.08 8.34 1.72
C VAL A 45 8.13 8.31 2.93
N ARG A 46 8.66 8.20 4.15
CA ARG A 46 7.88 8.18 5.40
C ARG A 46 7.02 9.43 5.65
N LYS A 47 7.22 10.50 4.88
CA LYS A 47 6.43 11.75 4.95
C LYS A 47 5.55 11.99 3.71
N GLN A 48 5.50 11.06 2.76
CA GLN A 48 4.72 11.22 1.54
C GLN A 48 3.36 10.54 1.67
N TYR A 49 2.32 11.20 1.15
CA TYR A 49 1.02 10.57 0.97
C TYR A 49 1.09 9.68 -0.27
N ILE A 50 0.70 8.42 -0.11
CA ILE A 50 0.66 7.44 -1.19
C ILE A 50 -0.81 7.18 -1.49
N TRP A 51 -1.17 7.23 -2.76
CA TRP A 51 -2.51 6.85 -3.22
C TRP A 51 -2.44 5.50 -3.93
N CYS A 52 -3.36 4.61 -3.62
CA CYS A 52 -3.43 3.27 -4.19
C CYS A 52 -4.89 2.92 -4.46
N ASP A 53 -5.22 2.41 -5.64
CA ASP A 53 -6.60 2.14 -6.04
C ASP A 53 -7.34 1.10 -5.16
N ALA A 54 -6.61 0.14 -4.57
CA ALA A 54 -7.19 -0.82 -3.61
C ALA A 54 -7.49 -0.20 -2.24
N ILE A 55 -6.93 0.97 -1.93
CA ILE A 55 -7.11 1.66 -0.67
C ILE A 55 -7.43 3.11 -0.98
N CYS A 56 -8.71 3.44 -1.12
CA CYS A 56 -9.13 4.83 -1.13
C CYS A 56 -8.81 5.46 0.24
N ILE A 57 -7.84 6.37 0.27
CA ILE A 57 -7.46 7.20 1.44
C ILE A 57 -7.92 8.63 1.22
#